data_AF-A0A0J7L5B4-F1
#
_entry.id   AF-A0A0J7L5B4-F1
#
_cell.length_a   1.000
_cell.length_b   1.000
_cell.length_c   1.000
_cell.angle_alpha   90.00
_cell.angle_beta   90.00
_cell.angle_gamma   90.00
#
_symmetry.space_group_name_H-M   'P 1'
#
loop_
_entity.id
_entity.type
_entity.pdbx_description
1 polymer ?
#
loop_
_entity_poly.entity_id
_entity_poly.type
_entity_poly.pdbx_seq_one_letter_code
_entity_poly.pdbx_strand_id
1 'polypeptide(L)'
;MLREETESQVSYAHFYFKCAKHPSLGENDEAVPLYLVKPNLRNIPCLACTDISDTVLVFPCEAAHVTCLDCFREYCTVRLHERRFEFDEEYYTLPCPAGCPNSFIREVHHFHLLGMEQYERYQRFSTEEHVLRAGGLLCPRPDCGMGIIPPSMGDDGECRRIQCIGGCGYVFCRICLQGYHVGECESQMSDASTNVFSSRHYSVDPLKANEAKWDEASKKTIQISTKPCPKCRTPTERDGGCMHMVCTRAGCGYHWCWVCQTEWTRECMGNHWFG
;
A
#
# COMPACT_ATOMS: atom_id res chain seq x y z
N MET A 1 -7.63 48.38 -31.31
CA MET A 1 -8.09 46.98 -31.34
C MET A 1 -7.25 46.20 -30.35
N LEU A 2 -7.64 46.21 -29.08
CA LEU A 2 -7.05 45.38 -28.05
C LEU A 2 -7.75 44.02 -28.15
N ARG A 3 -6.99 42.98 -28.48
CA ARG A 3 -7.49 41.60 -28.51
C ARG A 3 -7.75 41.18 -27.07
N GLU A 4 -9.02 40.95 -26.75
CA GLU A 4 -9.41 40.22 -25.55
C GLU A 4 -8.92 38.77 -25.72
N GLU A 5 -7.87 38.42 -24.99
CA GLU A 5 -7.49 37.03 -24.75
C GLU A 5 -8.58 36.40 -23.89
N THR A 6 -9.46 35.65 -24.55
CA THR A 6 -10.42 34.79 -23.88
C THR A 6 -9.65 33.60 -23.32
N GLU A 7 -9.23 33.68 -22.05
CA GLU A 7 -8.75 32.51 -21.31
C GLU A 7 -9.84 31.43 -21.35
N SER A 8 -9.59 30.36 -22.10
CA SER A 8 -10.46 29.18 -22.10
C SER A 8 -10.36 28.51 -20.73
N GLN A 9 -11.40 28.68 -19.90
CA GLN A 9 -11.51 28.00 -18.62
C GLN A 9 -11.58 26.49 -18.85
N VAL A 10 -10.48 25.78 -18.63
CA VAL A 10 -10.44 24.32 -18.71
C VAL A 10 -11.09 23.76 -17.43
N SER A 11 -12.15 22.98 -17.58
CA SER A 11 -12.83 22.32 -16.46
C SER A 11 -12.23 20.93 -16.21
N TYR A 12 -11.99 20.61 -14.95
CA TYR A 12 -11.48 19.31 -14.51
C TYR A 12 -12.48 18.66 -13.54
N ALA A 13 -12.57 17.34 -13.58
CA ALA A 13 -13.32 16.57 -12.59
C ALA A 13 -12.40 16.18 -11.42
N HIS A 14 -12.86 16.38 -10.19
CA HIS A 14 -12.19 15.90 -8.98
C HIS A 14 -13.02 14.76 -8.37
N PHE A 15 -12.38 13.61 -8.13
CA PHE A 15 -13.01 12.42 -7.57
C PHE A 15 -12.55 12.20 -6.13
N TYR A 16 -13.48 11.80 -5.27
CA TYR A 16 -13.23 11.42 -3.88
C TYR A 16 -14.08 10.20 -3.52
N PHE A 17 -13.74 9.52 -2.42
CA PHE A 17 -14.46 8.34 -1.94
C PHE A 17 -15.01 8.60 -0.53
N LYS A 18 -16.08 7.88 -0.18
CA LYS A 18 -16.71 7.92 1.14
C LYS A 18 -16.96 6.50 1.64
N CYS A 19 -17.02 6.33 2.96
CA CYS A 19 -17.33 5.04 3.55
C CYS A 19 -18.81 4.66 3.31
N ALA A 20 -19.04 3.47 2.77
CA ALA A 20 -20.40 2.97 2.53
C ALA A 20 -21.05 2.32 3.77
N LYS A 21 -20.34 2.21 4.91
CA LYS A 21 -20.85 1.55 6.12
C LYS A 21 -21.57 2.47 7.10
N HIS A 22 -21.44 3.79 6.94
CA HIS A 22 -22.14 4.76 7.77
C HIS A 22 -22.72 5.88 6.92
N PRO A 23 -23.75 6.59 7.41
CA PRO A 23 -24.18 7.84 6.81
C PRO A 23 -23.02 8.83 6.74
N SER A 24 -22.94 9.58 5.65
CA SER A 24 -21.88 10.57 5.50
C SER A 24 -22.05 11.71 6.51
N LEU A 25 -20.96 12.13 7.14
CA LEU A 25 -20.94 13.22 8.13
C LEU A 25 -20.80 14.62 7.50
N GLY A 26 -20.78 14.71 6.17
CA GLY A 26 -20.65 15.97 5.44
C GLY A 26 -19.77 15.85 4.20
N GLU A 27 -19.41 16.98 3.59
CA GLU A 27 -18.58 17.00 2.38
C GLU A 27 -17.14 16.53 2.66
N ASN A 28 -16.60 16.83 3.85
CA ASN A 28 -15.23 16.51 4.25
C ASN A 28 -15.04 15.06 4.77
N ASP A 29 -16.09 14.25 4.76
CA ASP A 29 -16.06 12.85 5.20
C ASP A 29 -15.53 11.96 4.07
N GLU A 30 -14.26 12.14 3.75
CA GLU A 30 -13.54 11.44 2.69
C GLU A 30 -12.83 10.19 3.22
N ALA A 31 -12.69 9.18 2.35
CA ALA A 31 -11.97 7.95 2.62
C ALA A 31 -10.89 7.73 1.55
N VAL A 32 -9.76 7.15 1.97
CA VAL A 32 -8.67 6.83 1.06
C VAL A 32 -9.01 5.56 0.25
N PRO A 33 -8.93 5.60 -1.08
CA PRO A 33 -9.20 4.42 -1.91
C PRO A 33 -8.06 3.40 -1.85
N LEU A 34 -8.38 2.18 -1.43
CA LEU A 34 -7.44 1.06 -1.45
C LEU A 34 -7.45 0.37 -2.82
N TYR A 35 -6.89 1.03 -3.83
CA TYR A 35 -7.00 0.62 -5.24
C TYR A 35 -6.33 -0.71 -5.61
N LEU A 36 -5.42 -1.23 -4.76
CA LEU A 36 -4.83 -2.56 -4.95
C LEU A 36 -5.77 -3.68 -4.47
N VAL A 37 -6.79 -3.36 -3.66
CA VAL A 37 -7.79 -4.31 -3.20
C VAL A 37 -8.90 -4.43 -4.25
N LYS A 38 -9.10 -5.64 -4.77
CA LYS A 38 -10.02 -5.92 -5.89
C LYS A 38 -10.95 -7.09 -5.59
N PRO A 39 -12.19 -7.09 -6.13
CA PRO A 39 -13.06 -8.26 -6.12
C PRO A 39 -12.51 -9.33 -7.07
N ASN A 40 -12.33 -10.56 -6.58
CA ASN A 40 -11.72 -11.67 -7.30
C ASN A 40 -12.73 -12.43 -8.18
N LEU A 41 -13.36 -11.74 -9.12
CA LEU A 41 -14.36 -12.33 -10.01
C LEU A 41 -13.80 -13.46 -10.91
N ARG A 42 -12.47 -13.53 -11.02
CA ARG A 42 -11.73 -14.51 -11.81
C ARG A 42 -11.31 -15.75 -11.01
N ASN A 43 -11.61 -15.82 -9.71
CA ASN A 43 -11.25 -16.92 -8.81
C ASN A 43 -9.75 -17.25 -8.84
N ILE A 44 -8.90 -16.22 -8.88
CA ILE A 44 -7.45 -16.38 -8.90
C ILE A 44 -6.99 -16.83 -7.50
N PRO A 45 -6.20 -17.91 -7.40
CA PRO A 45 -5.71 -18.39 -6.12
C PRO A 45 -4.68 -17.43 -5.50
N CYS A 46 -4.62 -17.40 -4.18
CA CYS A 46 -3.62 -16.65 -3.43
C CYS A 46 -2.20 -17.21 -3.65
N LEU A 47 -1.24 -16.30 -3.88
CA LEU A 47 0.19 -16.58 -4.04
C LEU A 47 0.80 -17.43 -2.92
N ALA A 48 0.30 -17.29 -1.69
CA ALA A 48 0.85 -17.96 -0.52
C ALA A 48 0.07 -19.24 -0.13
N CYS A 49 -1.23 -19.09 0.16
CA CYS A 49 -2.05 -20.20 0.66
C CYS A 49 -2.74 -21.01 -0.44
N THR A 50 -2.72 -20.58 -1.70
CA THR A 50 -3.42 -21.20 -2.84
C THR A 50 -4.95 -21.21 -2.76
N ASP A 51 -5.54 -20.72 -1.67
CA ASP A 51 -6.98 -20.58 -1.54
C ASP A 51 -7.53 -19.45 -2.43
N ILE A 52 -8.80 -19.59 -2.81
CA ILE A 52 -9.54 -18.57 -3.56
C ILE A 52 -10.37 -17.76 -2.55
N SER A 53 -10.16 -16.45 -2.54
CA SER A 53 -10.92 -15.49 -1.72
C SER A 53 -11.65 -14.51 -2.62
N ASP A 54 -12.85 -14.07 -2.22
CA ASP A 54 -13.67 -13.12 -2.99
C ASP A 54 -13.05 -11.72 -3.10
N THR A 55 -12.20 -11.34 -2.15
CA THR A 55 -11.48 -10.07 -2.15
C THR A 55 -10.00 -10.34 -1.98
N VAL A 56 -9.19 -9.75 -2.87
CA VAL A 56 -7.75 -9.99 -2.95
C VAL A 56 -7.01 -8.67 -3.09
N LEU A 57 -5.72 -8.68 -2.74
CA LEU A 57 -4.79 -7.61 -3.05
C LEU A 57 -3.95 -8.00 -4.26
N VAL A 58 -3.90 -7.13 -5.26
CA VAL A 58 -3.14 -7.29 -6.50
C VAL A 58 -1.93 -6.36 -6.46
N PHE A 59 -0.72 -6.93 -6.47
CA PHE A 59 0.51 -6.13 -6.43
C PHE A 59 0.77 -5.39 -7.75
N PRO A 60 1.39 -4.19 -7.71
CA PRO A 60 1.68 -3.40 -8.90
C PRO A 60 2.92 -3.88 -9.68
N CYS A 61 3.19 -5.20 -9.68
CA CYS A 61 4.24 -5.81 -10.51
C CYS A 61 3.71 -6.17 -11.90
N GLU A 62 4.59 -6.40 -12.87
CA GLU A 62 4.23 -6.82 -14.23
C GLU A 62 3.36 -8.09 -14.27
N ALA A 63 3.64 -9.06 -13.39
CA ALA A 63 2.84 -10.28 -13.29
C ALA A 63 1.49 -10.10 -12.58
N ALA A 64 1.26 -8.92 -11.99
CA ALA A 64 0.11 -8.57 -11.17
C ALA A 64 -0.24 -9.68 -10.15
N HIS A 65 0.74 -10.07 -9.33
CA HIS A 65 0.59 -11.17 -8.38
C HIS A 65 -0.52 -10.89 -7.36
N VAL A 66 -1.25 -11.94 -7.01
CA VAL A 66 -2.47 -11.87 -6.19
C VAL A 66 -2.27 -12.52 -4.83
N THR A 67 -2.72 -11.86 -3.77
CA THR A 67 -2.78 -12.43 -2.41
C THR A 67 -4.18 -12.27 -1.82
N CYS A 68 -4.63 -13.23 -1.02
CA CYS A 68 -5.75 -12.97 -0.13
C CYS A 68 -5.34 -11.97 0.95
N LEU A 69 -6.32 -11.29 1.56
CA LEU A 69 -6.04 -10.25 2.55
C LEU A 69 -5.36 -10.78 3.82
N ASP A 70 -5.63 -12.03 4.20
CA ASP A 70 -5.02 -12.64 5.39
C ASP A 70 -3.54 -12.95 5.17
N CYS A 71 -3.17 -13.50 4.02
CA CYS A 71 -1.76 -13.70 3.67
C CYS A 71 -1.03 -12.37 3.49
N PHE A 72 -1.70 -11.32 2.99
CA PHE A 72 -1.12 -9.97 2.94
C PHE A 72 -0.82 -9.44 4.34
N ARG A 73 -1.74 -9.58 5.30
CA ARG A 73 -1.52 -9.19 6.71
C ARG A 73 -0.35 -9.94 7.33
N GLU A 74 -0.28 -11.25 7.12
CA GLU A 74 0.83 -12.07 7.62
C GLU A 74 2.17 -11.64 6.99
N TYR A 75 2.20 -11.41 5.68
CA TYR A 75 3.38 -10.91 4.97
C TYR A 75 3.89 -9.60 5.59
N CYS A 76 3.00 -8.62 5.74
CA CYS A 76 3.34 -7.33 6.32
C CYS A 76 3.78 -7.48 7.79
N THR A 77 3.12 -8.32 8.59
CA THR A 77 3.45 -8.55 10.00
C THR A 77 4.85 -9.17 10.14
N VAL A 78 5.16 -10.21 9.37
CA VAL A 78 6.48 -10.86 9.37
C VAL A 78 7.56 -9.84 8.98
N ARG A 79 7.36 -9.09 7.89
CA ARG A 79 8.34 -8.10 7.42
C ARG A 79 8.51 -6.94 8.40
N LEU A 80 7.44 -6.52 9.09
CA LEU A 80 7.50 -5.47 10.11
C LEU A 80 8.28 -5.96 11.33
N HIS A 81 8.06 -7.19 11.77
CA HIS A 81 8.81 -7.81 12.86
C HIS A 81 10.30 -7.99 12.52
N GLU A 82 10.63 -8.34 11.28
CA GLU A 82 12.00 -8.50 10.80
C GLU A 82 12.70 -7.18 10.43
N ARG A 83 12.02 -6.02 10.55
CA ARG A 83 12.52 -4.70 10.08
C ARG A 83 12.95 -4.72 8.60
N ARG A 84 12.17 -5.38 7.75
CA ARG A 84 12.44 -5.54 6.30
C ARG A 84 11.47 -4.79 5.40
N PHE A 85 10.83 -3.75 5.92
CA PHE A 85 10.24 -2.73 5.07
C PHE A 85 11.36 -1.87 4.48
N GLU A 86 11.13 -1.36 3.29
CA GLU A 86 12.12 -0.62 2.51
C GLU A 86 11.57 0.76 2.17
N PHE A 87 12.45 1.73 1.98
CA PHE A 87 12.02 3.02 1.47
C PHE A 87 12.05 3.06 -0.05
N ASP A 88 10.91 3.36 -0.64
CA ASP A 88 10.78 3.77 -2.04
C ASP A 88 10.50 5.27 -2.06
N GLU A 89 11.47 6.05 -2.55
CA GLU A 89 11.48 7.51 -2.42
C GLU A 89 11.31 7.95 -0.95
N GLU A 90 10.13 8.46 -0.59
CA GLU A 90 9.77 8.95 0.74
C GLU A 90 8.93 7.95 1.54
N TYR A 91 8.44 6.87 0.92
CA TYR A 91 7.47 5.96 1.52
C TYR A 91 8.14 4.72 2.08
N TYR A 92 7.83 4.37 3.33
CA TYR A 92 8.23 3.10 3.93
C TYR A 92 7.23 2.02 3.50
N THR A 93 7.66 1.06 2.70
CA THR A 93 6.76 0.18 1.96
C THR A 93 7.34 -1.22 1.76
N LEU A 94 6.57 -2.07 1.09
CA LEU A 94 6.93 -3.44 0.75
C LEU A 94 6.73 -3.70 -0.75
N PRO A 95 7.61 -4.51 -1.36
CA PRO A 95 7.45 -4.97 -2.72
C PRO A 95 6.50 -6.18 -2.78
N CYS A 96 6.32 -6.72 -3.99
CA CYS A 96 5.68 -8.01 -4.19
C CYS A 96 6.44 -9.12 -3.44
N PRO A 97 5.75 -10.01 -2.70
CA PRO A 97 6.38 -11.11 -1.97
C PRO A 97 7.13 -12.11 -2.87
N ALA A 98 6.83 -12.13 -4.18
CA ALA A 98 7.55 -12.92 -5.17
C ALA A 98 8.90 -12.30 -5.60
N GLY A 99 9.28 -11.13 -5.08
CA GLY A 99 10.54 -10.46 -5.41
C GLY A 99 10.56 -9.77 -6.77
N CYS A 100 9.40 -9.34 -7.28
CA CYS A 100 9.33 -8.66 -8.57
C CYS A 100 9.94 -7.25 -8.51
N PRO A 101 10.62 -6.78 -9.57
CA PRO A 101 11.07 -5.40 -9.64
C PRO A 101 9.89 -4.42 -9.73
N ASN A 102 10.11 -3.17 -9.35
CA ASN A 102 9.16 -2.04 -9.46
C ASN A 102 7.76 -2.37 -8.92
N SER A 103 7.70 -3.06 -7.78
CA SER A 103 6.46 -3.64 -7.25
C SER A 103 6.04 -3.08 -5.89
N PHE A 104 6.64 -1.95 -5.49
CA PHE A 104 6.37 -1.28 -4.23
C PHE A 104 4.93 -0.74 -4.17
N ILE A 105 4.33 -0.87 -2.99
CA ILE A 105 3.01 -0.30 -2.69
C ILE A 105 3.17 1.20 -2.44
N ARG A 106 2.69 2.04 -3.36
CA ARG A 106 2.85 3.50 -3.26
C ARG A 106 1.88 4.15 -2.26
N GLU A 107 0.68 3.60 -2.16
CA GLU A 107 -0.34 4.08 -1.22
C GLU A 107 -0.21 3.36 0.13
N VAL A 108 0.45 4.02 1.09
CA VAL A 108 0.74 3.48 2.43
C VAL A 108 -0.52 3.19 3.25
N HIS A 109 -1.67 3.77 2.90
CA HIS A 109 -2.92 3.48 3.61
C HIS A 109 -3.37 2.01 3.45
N HIS A 110 -2.87 1.28 2.46
CA HIS A 110 -3.07 -0.19 2.38
C HIS A 110 -2.58 -0.92 3.64
N PHE A 111 -1.58 -0.40 4.34
CA PHE A 111 -1.07 -1.01 5.56
C PHE A 111 -2.02 -0.85 6.77
N HIS A 112 -3.10 -0.05 6.68
CA HIS A 112 -4.17 -0.08 7.69
C HIS A 112 -4.85 -1.46 7.78
N LEU A 113 -4.72 -2.31 6.75
CA LEU A 113 -5.20 -3.69 6.77
C LEU A 113 -4.57 -4.54 7.89
N LEU A 114 -3.40 -4.14 8.41
CA LEU A 114 -2.73 -4.75 9.56
C LEU A 114 -3.50 -4.58 10.88
N GLY A 115 -4.44 -3.64 10.95
CA GLY A 115 -5.07 -3.21 12.20
C GLY A 115 -4.25 -2.16 12.94
N MET A 116 -4.90 -1.49 13.90
CA MET A 116 -4.37 -0.28 14.55
C MET A 116 -3.02 -0.49 15.23
N GLU A 117 -2.88 -1.53 16.05
CA GLU A 117 -1.65 -1.79 16.83
C GLU A 117 -0.42 -1.97 15.93
N GLN A 118 -0.54 -2.79 14.88
CA GLN A 118 0.55 -3.05 13.95
C GLN A 118 0.80 -1.85 13.03
N TYR A 119 -0.24 -1.09 12.68
CA TYR A 119 -0.10 0.14 11.90
C TYR A 119 0.63 1.25 12.67
N GLU A 120 0.33 1.45 13.95
CA GLU A 120 1.07 2.36 14.83
C GLU A 120 2.55 1.95 14.95
N ARG A 121 2.81 0.64 15.08
CA ARG A 121 4.17 0.11 15.08
C ARG A 121 4.88 0.37 13.74
N TYR A 122 4.19 0.20 12.62
CA TYR A 122 4.68 0.54 11.29
C TYR A 122 5.05 2.03 11.17
N GLN A 123 4.19 2.94 11.63
CA GLN A 123 4.46 4.39 11.63
C GLN A 123 5.69 4.73 12.48
N ARG A 124 5.82 4.11 13.65
CA ARG A 124 7.00 4.28 14.52
C ARG A 124 8.27 3.80 13.82
N PHE A 125 8.27 2.59 13.26
CA PHE A 125 9.44 2.05 12.57
C PHE A 125 9.80 2.85 11.31
N SER A 126 8.81 3.30 10.54
CA SER A 126 9.03 4.23 9.42
C SER A 126 9.77 5.49 9.88
N THR A 127 9.33 6.11 10.98
CA THR A 127 9.96 7.31 11.54
C THR A 127 11.38 7.03 12.02
N GLU A 128 11.58 5.93 12.74
CA GLU A 128 12.89 5.52 13.25
C GLU A 128 13.90 5.29 12.11
N GLU A 129 13.51 4.52 11.09
CA GLU A 129 14.38 4.26 9.94
C GLU A 129 14.64 5.53 9.12
N HIS A 130 13.68 6.45 9.01
CA HIS A 130 13.90 7.75 8.37
C HIS A 130 14.98 8.56 9.10
N VAL A 131 14.89 8.65 10.44
CA VAL A 131 15.89 9.35 11.27
C VAL A 131 17.27 8.75 11.08
N LEU A 132 17.39 7.42 11.08
CA LEU A 132 18.66 6.72 10.87
C LEU A 132 19.24 6.98 9.47
N ARG A 133 18.40 6.96 8.42
CA ARG A 133 18.82 7.30 7.03
C ARG A 133 19.28 8.75 6.89
N ALA A 134 18.71 9.66 7.66
CA ALA A 134 19.13 11.06 7.73
C ALA A 134 20.44 11.28 8.52
N GLY A 135 21.12 10.21 8.96
CA GLY A 135 22.33 10.29 9.80
C GLY A 135 22.04 10.62 11.27
N GLY A 136 20.78 10.52 11.68
CA GLY A 136 20.34 10.66 13.06
C GLY A 136 20.58 9.42 13.91
N LEU A 137 20.11 9.49 15.15
CA LEU A 137 20.29 8.48 16.19
C LEU A 137 18.97 8.29 16.93
N LEU A 138 18.74 7.10 17.47
CA LEU A 138 17.64 6.84 18.40
C LEU A 138 18.17 6.89 19.83
N CYS A 139 17.41 7.46 20.75
CA CYS A 139 17.77 7.45 22.16
C CYS A 139 17.83 6.00 22.69
N PRO A 140 18.98 5.56 23.26
CA PRO A 140 19.20 4.17 23.66
C PRO A 140 18.50 3.79 24.98
N ARG A 141 17.84 4.75 25.65
CA ARG A 141 17.14 4.46 26.90
C ARG A 141 15.93 3.56 26.62
N PRO A 142 15.73 2.51 27.43
CA PRO A 142 14.49 1.74 27.41
C PRO A 142 13.28 2.67 27.47
N ASP A 143 12.26 2.36 26.68
CA ASP A 143 10.99 3.08 26.59
C ASP A 143 11.07 4.55 26.12
N CYS A 144 12.24 5.02 25.66
CA CYS A 144 12.37 6.35 25.06
C CYS A 144 12.36 6.31 23.53
N GLY A 145 13.41 5.77 22.89
CA GLY A 145 13.48 5.63 21.43
C GLY A 145 13.39 6.93 20.61
N MET A 146 13.53 8.10 21.24
CA MET A 146 13.42 9.39 20.55
C MET A 146 14.41 9.52 19.40
N GLY A 147 13.91 9.88 18.21
CA GLY A 147 14.73 10.19 17.05
C GLY A 147 15.38 11.57 17.15
N ILE A 148 16.69 11.63 17.00
CA ILE A 148 17.51 12.83 17.14
C ILE A 148 18.35 12.97 15.88
N ILE A 149 18.23 14.10 15.16
CA ILE A 149 19.09 14.43 14.03
C ILE A 149 20.03 15.55 14.50
N PRO A 150 21.30 15.24 14.86
CA PRO A 150 22.24 16.26 15.28
C PRO A 150 22.52 17.23 14.12
N PRO A 151 22.68 18.54 14.37
CA PRO A 151 23.10 19.47 13.32
C PRO A 151 24.47 19.04 12.77
N SER A 152 24.64 19.08 11.45
CA SER A 152 25.95 18.92 10.81
C SER A 152 26.83 20.10 11.23
N MET A 153 27.64 19.89 12.27
CA MET A 153 28.71 20.83 12.61
C MET A 153 29.77 20.69 11.51
N GLY A 154 29.97 21.74 10.71
CA GLY A 154 31.04 21.77 9.71
C GLY A 154 32.42 21.63 10.38
N ASP A 155 33.32 20.89 9.72
CA ASP A 155 34.77 20.66 9.88
C ASP A 155 35.40 20.49 11.30
N ASP A 156 34.79 21.01 12.35
CA ASP A 156 35.25 20.89 13.74
C ASP A 156 34.52 19.74 14.44
N GLY A 157 34.95 18.51 14.14
CA GLY A 157 34.76 17.30 14.96
C GLY A 157 33.33 16.90 15.33
N GLU A 158 32.89 15.71 14.92
CA GLU A 158 31.58 15.16 15.32
C GLU A 158 31.37 15.22 16.84
N CYS A 159 30.37 16.00 17.28
CA CYS A 159 30.02 16.10 18.69
C CYS A 159 29.61 14.72 19.22
N ARG A 160 30.48 14.13 20.04
CA ARG A 160 30.28 12.80 20.63
C ARG A 160 29.20 12.81 21.72
N ARG A 161 28.92 13.96 22.32
CA ARG A 161 27.95 14.14 23.41
C ARG A 161 26.57 14.45 22.83
N ILE A 162 25.65 13.49 22.90
CA ILE A 162 24.26 13.67 22.48
C ILE A 162 23.37 13.74 23.72
N GLN A 163 22.46 14.71 23.76
CA GLN A 163 21.40 14.79 24.76
C GLN A 163 20.05 14.52 24.11
N CYS A 164 19.23 13.68 24.73
CA CYS A 164 17.86 13.42 24.31
C CYS A 164 16.94 14.61 24.65
N ILE A 165 17.05 15.67 23.84
CA ILE A 165 16.27 16.91 23.97
C ILE A 165 14.85 16.66 23.50
N GLY A 166 13.86 17.06 24.29
CA GLY A 166 12.44 16.81 24.02
C GLY A 166 11.94 15.44 24.51
N GLY A 167 12.85 14.53 24.88
CA GLY A 167 12.54 13.18 25.35
C GLY A 167 12.89 12.99 26.82
N CYS A 168 13.64 11.93 27.13
CA CYS A 168 13.97 11.58 28.52
C CYS A 168 15.15 12.37 29.12
N GLY A 169 15.80 13.26 28.35
CA GLY A 169 16.94 14.05 28.81
C GLY A 169 18.26 13.29 28.98
N TYR A 170 18.29 11.98 28.68
CA TYR A 170 19.49 11.15 28.79
C TYR A 170 20.63 11.65 27.90
N VAL A 171 21.85 11.63 28.43
CA VAL A 171 23.05 12.08 27.74
C VAL A 171 23.94 10.87 27.43
N PHE A 172 24.20 10.64 26.16
CA PHE A 172 24.87 9.43 25.67
C PHE A 172 25.94 9.75 24.62
N CYS A 173 26.83 8.77 24.42
CA CYS A 173 27.89 8.81 23.42
C CYS A 173 27.32 8.44 22.04
N ARG A 174 27.58 9.28 21.03
CA ARG A 174 27.18 9.04 19.62
C ARG A 174 27.72 7.73 19.05
N ILE A 175 28.88 7.27 19.52
CA ILE A 175 29.61 6.15 18.92
C ILE A 175 29.17 4.81 19.54
N CYS A 176 29.24 4.68 20.86
CA CYS A 176 28.92 3.41 21.54
C CYS A 176 27.48 3.32 22.05
N LEU A 177 26.70 4.40 21.96
CA LEU A 177 25.33 4.51 22.47
C LEU A 177 25.17 4.25 23.98
N GLN A 178 26.27 4.25 24.73
CA GLN A 178 26.27 4.18 26.19
C GLN A 178 26.23 5.58 26.83
N GLY A 179 26.11 5.65 28.16
CA GLY A 179 26.19 6.92 28.88
C GLY A 179 27.42 7.74 28.47
N TYR A 180 27.26 9.05 28.36
CA TYR A 180 28.35 9.90 27.87
C TYR A 180 29.60 9.78 28.75
N HIS A 181 30.76 9.64 28.11
CA HIS A 181 32.05 9.48 28.74
C HIS A 181 33.13 10.32 28.04
N VAL A 182 34.22 10.60 28.77
CA VAL A 182 35.42 11.27 28.25
C VAL A 182 36.46 10.19 27.93
N GLY A 183 37.09 10.26 26.75
CA GLY A 183 38.05 9.25 26.29
C GLY A 183 37.48 8.29 25.23
N GLU A 184 38.21 7.23 24.94
CA GLU A 184 37.83 6.20 23.96
C GLU A 184 36.63 5.38 24.44
N CYS A 185 35.87 4.82 23.48
CA CYS A 185 34.79 3.90 23.83
C CYS A 185 35.39 2.57 24.26
N GLU A 186 34.97 2.03 25.39
CA GLU A 186 35.30 0.65 25.73
C GLU A 186 34.70 -0.27 24.67
N SER A 187 35.55 -1.10 24.06
CA SER A 187 35.17 -2.13 23.11
C SER A 187 34.42 -3.24 23.83
N GLN A 188 33.16 -2.98 24.16
CA GLN A 188 32.23 -4.07 24.39
C GLN A 188 32.10 -4.77 23.05
N MET A 189 32.67 -5.97 22.95
CA MET A 189 32.25 -6.93 21.94
C MET A 189 30.74 -7.02 22.11
N SER A 190 30.00 -6.35 21.24
CA SER A 190 28.59 -6.62 21.12
C SER A 190 28.57 -8.07 20.66
N ASP A 191 28.25 -8.97 21.60
CA ASP A 191 27.48 -10.13 21.24
C ASP A 191 26.26 -9.54 20.54
N ALA A 192 26.37 -9.39 19.22
CA ALA A 192 25.25 -9.52 18.34
C ALA A 192 24.76 -10.94 18.61
N SER A 193 24.03 -11.08 19.73
CA SER A 193 23.14 -12.16 19.99
C SER A 193 22.19 -12.08 18.82
N THR A 194 22.59 -12.81 17.77
CA THR A 194 21.75 -13.36 16.73
C THR A 194 20.67 -14.05 17.51
N ASN A 195 19.65 -13.27 17.84
CA ASN A 195 18.46 -13.74 18.48
C ASN A 195 17.90 -14.66 17.41
N VAL A 196 18.20 -15.96 17.55
CA VAL A 196 17.65 -17.04 16.73
C VAL A 196 16.18 -17.16 17.15
N PHE A 197 15.43 -16.09 16.95
CA PHE A 197 14.02 -16.21 16.69
C PHE A 197 13.97 -17.05 15.43
N SER A 198 13.40 -18.26 15.55
CA SER A 198 13.05 -19.07 14.40
C SER A 198 12.22 -18.19 13.46
N SER A 199 12.88 -17.59 12.48
CA SER A 199 12.24 -16.70 11.53
C SER A 199 11.29 -17.56 10.73
N ARG A 200 9.99 -17.31 10.89
CA ARG A 200 9.01 -17.77 9.93
C ARG A 200 9.24 -16.94 8.67
N HIS A 201 10.25 -17.34 7.90
CA HIS A 201 10.60 -16.67 6.67
C HIS A 201 9.38 -16.75 5.74
N TYR A 202 8.81 -15.60 5.38
CA TYR A 202 7.73 -15.57 4.41
C TYR A 202 8.31 -15.96 3.05
N SER A 203 8.15 -17.24 2.69
CA SER A 203 8.62 -17.82 1.43
C SER A 203 7.46 -18.02 0.47
N VAL A 204 7.61 -17.51 -0.74
CA VAL A 204 6.71 -17.79 -1.85
C VAL A 204 7.29 -18.90 -2.69
N ASP A 205 6.48 -19.91 -3.00
CA ASP A 205 6.85 -20.97 -3.94
C ASP A 205 6.75 -20.41 -5.39
N PRO A 206 7.84 -20.47 -6.18
CA PRO A 206 7.83 -20.01 -7.57
C PRO A 206 6.75 -20.65 -8.45
N LEU A 207 6.34 -21.90 -8.15
CA LEU A 207 5.28 -22.57 -8.89
C LEU A 207 3.91 -21.95 -8.58
N LYS A 208 3.64 -21.65 -7.29
CA LYS A 208 2.42 -20.94 -6.87
C LYS A 208 2.36 -19.53 -7.45
N ALA A 209 3.50 -18.86 -7.57
CA ALA A 209 3.60 -17.54 -8.20
C ALA A 209 3.14 -17.52 -9.65
N ASN A 210 3.38 -18.59 -10.41
CA ASN A 210 2.91 -18.67 -11.78
C ASN A 210 1.38 -18.76 -11.91
N GLU A 211 0.70 -19.32 -10.91
CA GLU A 211 -0.76 -19.48 -10.92
C GLU A 211 -1.49 -18.27 -10.35
N ALA A 212 -0.84 -17.50 -9.47
CA ALA A 212 -1.42 -16.36 -8.78
C ALA A 212 -1.26 -15.03 -9.53
N LYS A 213 -1.48 -15.01 -10.85
CA LYS A 213 -1.33 -13.82 -11.70
C LYS A 213 -2.68 -13.27 -12.15
N TRP A 214 -2.88 -11.97 -11.96
CA TRP A 214 -4.15 -11.31 -12.32
C TRP A 214 -4.45 -11.34 -13.82
N ASP A 215 -3.41 -11.14 -14.66
CA ASP A 215 -3.57 -11.00 -16.10
C ASP A 215 -3.51 -12.33 -16.86
N GLU A 216 -2.74 -13.31 -16.39
CA GLU A 216 -2.55 -14.60 -17.09
C GLU A 216 -3.75 -15.56 -16.93
N ALA A 217 -4.54 -15.39 -15.85
CA ALA A 217 -5.83 -16.06 -15.71
C ALA A 217 -6.84 -15.70 -16.83
N SER A 218 -6.58 -14.61 -17.57
CA SER A 218 -7.36 -14.22 -18.75
C SER A 218 -7.27 -15.21 -19.92
N LYS A 219 -6.25 -16.09 -19.96
CA LYS A 219 -6.10 -17.07 -21.05
C LYS A 219 -6.85 -18.38 -20.83
N LYS A 220 -7.04 -18.79 -19.56
CA LYS A 220 -7.71 -20.06 -19.24
C LYS A 220 -9.21 -19.93 -19.06
N THR A 221 -9.71 -18.74 -18.76
CA THR A 221 -11.16 -18.52 -18.64
C THR A 221 -11.62 -17.65 -19.78
N ILE A 222 -12.23 -18.27 -20.78
CA ILE A 222 -13.14 -17.61 -21.73
C ILE A 222 -14.35 -17.15 -20.91
N GLN A 223 -14.18 -16.09 -20.12
CA GLN A 223 -15.18 -15.61 -19.17
C GLN A 223 -15.91 -14.45 -19.82
N ILE A 224 -17.06 -14.78 -20.42
CA ILE A 224 -18.19 -13.91 -20.77
C ILE A 224 -17.76 -12.47 -21.09
N SER A 225 -17.08 -12.27 -22.23
CA SER A 225 -16.92 -10.93 -22.80
C SER A 225 -18.28 -10.36 -23.24
N THR A 226 -19.31 -11.21 -23.35
CA THR A 226 -20.61 -10.87 -23.92
C THR A 226 -21.76 -11.15 -22.96
N LYS A 227 -22.52 -10.11 -22.58
CA LYS A 227 -23.78 -10.24 -21.82
C LYS A 227 -24.97 -9.70 -22.63
N PRO A 228 -26.17 -10.28 -22.51
CA PRO A 228 -27.34 -9.79 -23.21
C PRO A 228 -27.85 -8.48 -22.61
N CYS A 229 -28.21 -7.51 -23.44
CA CYS A 229 -28.86 -6.28 -22.99
C CYS A 229 -30.14 -6.61 -22.18
N PRO A 230 -30.35 -6.03 -20.99
CA PRO A 230 -31.53 -6.31 -20.16
C PRO A 230 -32.86 -5.98 -20.85
N LYS A 231 -32.88 -4.98 -21.75
CA LYS A 231 -34.09 -4.54 -22.47
C LYS A 231 -34.39 -5.35 -23.72
N CYS A 232 -33.40 -5.59 -24.58
CA CYS A 232 -33.62 -6.16 -25.92
C CYS A 232 -32.94 -7.51 -26.15
N ARG A 233 -32.21 -8.00 -25.14
CA ARG A 233 -31.45 -9.27 -25.12
C ARG A 233 -30.35 -9.39 -26.18
N THR A 234 -30.05 -8.32 -26.91
CA THR A 234 -28.93 -8.30 -27.87
C THR A 234 -27.62 -8.57 -27.14
N PRO A 235 -26.83 -9.57 -27.57
CA PRO A 235 -25.51 -9.83 -27.03
C PRO A 235 -24.65 -8.58 -27.17
N THR A 236 -24.09 -8.11 -26.06
CA THR A 236 -23.27 -6.91 -26.00
C THR A 236 -21.92 -7.28 -25.39
N GLU A 237 -20.84 -6.94 -26.09
CA GLU A 237 -19.48 -7.12 -25.60
C GLU A 237 -19.02 -5.89 -24.82
N ARG A 238 -18.27 -6.11 -23.73
CA ARG A 238 -17.66 -5.03 -22.96
C ARG A 238 -16.25 -4.76 -23.46
N ASP A 239 -16.05 -3.56 -24.02
CA ASP A 239 -14.74 -3.06 -24.44
C ASP A 239 -14.31 -1.92 -23.50
N GLY A 240 -13.35 -2.20 -22.62
CA GLY A 240 -12.83 -1.25 -21.61
C GLY A 240 -13.27 -1.50 -20.16
N GLY A 241 -12.91 -0.58 -19.28
CA GLY A 241 -13.09 -0.70 -17.81
C GLY A 241 -14.35 -0.03 -17.24
N CYS A 242 -15.20 0.58 -18.07
CA CYS A 242 -16.43 1.23 -17.60
C CYS A 242 -17.58 0.22 -17.48
N MET A 243 -18.32 0.25 -16.37
CA MET A 243 -19.49 -0.62 -16.16
C MET A 243 -20.78 -0.05 -16.75
N HIS A 244 -20.77 1.22 -17.18
CA HIS A 244 -21.89 1.86 -17.84
C HIS A 244 -21.92 1.51 -19.33
N MET A 245 -22.88 0.68 -19.71
CA MET A 245 -23.05 0.18 -21.08
C MET A 245 -24.20 0.92 -21.77
N VAL A 246 -24.04 1.23 -23.05
CA VAL A 246 -25.11 1.75 -23.93
C VAL A 246 -25.38 0.73 -25.03
N CYS A 247 -26.62 0.25 -25.13
CA CYS A 247 -26.97 -0.75 -26.14
C CYS A 247 -26.94 -0.14 -27.55
N THR A 248 -26.03 -0.64 -28.40
CA THR A 248 -25.81 -0.18 -29.77
C THR A 248 -26.83 -0.71 -30.79
N ARG A 249 -27.73 -1.62 -30.39
CA ARG A 249 -28.81 -2.09 -31.26
C ARG A 249 -29.68 -0.90 -31.67
N ALA A 250 -29.87 -0.73 -32.97
CA ALA A 250 -30.78 0.26 -33.54
C ALA A 250 -32.15 0.19 -32.84
N GLY A 251 -32.61 1.33 -32.33
CA GLY A 251 -33.89 1.47 -31.61
C GLY A 251 -33.89 1.06 -30.13
N CYS A 252 -32.77 0.58 -29.58
CA CYS A 252 -32.69 0.26 -28.14
C CYS A 252 -32.14 1.43 -27.31
N GLY A 253 -30.88 1.81 -27.54
CA GLY A 253 -30.20 2.91 -26.84
C GLY A 253 -30.18 2.80 -25.32
N TYR A 254 -30.44 1.62 -24.75
CA TYR A 254 -30.64 1.46 -23.32
C TYR A 254 -29.32 1.58 -22.56
N HIS A 255 -29.33 2.39 -21.50
CA HIS A 255 -28.21 2.58 -20.57
C HIS A 255 -28.35 1.59 -19.41
N TRP A 256 -27.36 0.73 -19.24
CA TRP A 256 -27.44 -0.37 -18.26
C TRP A 256 -26.10 -0.66 -17.60
N CYS A 257 -26.14 -1.26 -16.42
CA CYS A 257 -24.95 -1.64 -15.66
C CYS A 257 -24.49 -3.05 -16.02
N TRP A 258 -23.22 -3.22 -16.39
CA TRP A 258 -22.62 -4.53 -16.69
C TRP A 258 -22.64 -5.50 -15.50
N VAL A 259 -22.49 -4.97 -14.28
CA VAL A 259 -22.49 -5.75 -13.03
C VAL A 259 -23.91 -6.15 -12.66
N CYS A 260 -24.81 -5.18 -12.51
CA CYS A 260 -26.18 -5.40 -12.02
C CYS A 260 -27.12 -6.03 -13.07
N GLN A 261 -26.83 -5.87 -14.37
CA GLN A 261 -27.73 -6.27 -15.46
C GLN A 261 -29.12 -5.60 -15.38
N THR A 262 -29.15 -4.35 -14.90
CA THR A 262 -30.33 -3.48 -14.78
C THR A 262 -30.02 -2.09 -15.36
N GLU A 263 -30.99 -1.17 -15.30
CA GLU A 263 -30.79 0.24 -15.66
C GLU A 263 -29.57 0.84 -14.94
N TRP A 264 -28.84 1.73 -15.62
CA TRP A 264 -27.73 2.45 -15.01
C TRP A 264 -28.22 3.51 -14.02
N THR A 265 -27.77 3.43 -12.76
CA THR A 265 -28.19 4.34 -11.69
C THR A 265 -27.00 5.06 -11.05
N ARG A 266 -27.29 6.08 -10.23
CA ARG A 266 -26.28 6.75 -9.39
C ARG A 266 -25.66 5.80 -8.36
N GLU A 267 -26.36 4.76 -7.93
CA GLU A 267 -25.80 3.73 -7.07
C GLU A 267 -24.76 2.90 -7.81
N CYS A 268 -24.99 2.57 -9.08
CA CYS A 268 -23.96 1.92 -9.91
C CYS A 268 -22.72 2.80 -10.06
N MET A 269 -22.93 4.10 -10.27
CA MET A 269 -21.86 5.10 -10.36
C MET A 269 -21.05 5.22 -9.06
N GLY A 270 -21.69 5.12 -7.89
CA GLY A 270 -20.99 5.17 -6.59
C GLY A 270 -20.29 3.86 -6.21
N ASN A 271 -20.89 2.72 -6.53
CA ASN A 271 -20.45 1.43 -5.99
C ASN A 271 -19.50 0.66 -6.91
N HIS A 272 -19.63 0.80 -8.23
CA HIS A 272 -18.86 0.00 -9.21
C HIS A 272 -18.82 0.68 -10.58
N TRP A 273 -18.41 1.95 -10.63
CA TRP A 273 -18.29 2.68 -11.89
C TRP A 273 -17.32 2.00 -12.87
N PHE A 274 -16.18 1.55 -12.34
CA PHE A 274 -15.09 0.96 -13.10
C PHE A 274 -14.62 -0.36 -12.46
N GLY A 275 -13.91 -1.20 -13.22
CA GLY A 275 -13.30 -2.44 -12.73
C GLY A 275 -12.77 -3.37 -13.80
#